data_AF-A0A7H9EL43-F1
#
_entry.id   AF-A0A7H9EL43-F1
#
_cell.length_a   1.000
_cell.length_b   1.000
_cell.length_c   1.000
_cell.angle_alpha   90.00
_cell.angle_beta   90.00
_cell.angle_gamma   90.00
#
_symmetry.space_group_name_H-M   'P 1'
#
loop_
_entity.id
_entity.type
_entity.pdbx_description
1 polymer ?
#
loop_
_entity_poly.entity_id
_entity_poly.type
_entity_poly.pdbx_seq_one_letter_code
_entity_poly.pdbx_strand_id
1 'polypeptide(L)' 'MKFKNYNEFGEAVEKLKLEYEKHFGVKFPEQIIGWWDPLNLTLEEANEGYKAMKHDVYVAIKTDTEIESIPDEIWKK' A
#
# COMPACT_ATOMS: atom_id res chain seq x y z
N MET A 1 -1.84 12.44 9.15
CA MET A 1 -2.28 13.09 7.90
C MET A 1 -3.67 12.55 7.59
N LYS A 2 -4.60 13.41 7.14
CA LYS A 2 -5.92 13.00 6.66
C LYS A 2 -6.12 13.57 5.25
N PHE A 3 -6.40 12.72 4.26
CA PHE A 3 -6.73 13.10 2.89
C PHE A 3 -8.14 13.68 2.83
N LYS A 4 -8.34 14.73 2.03
CA LYS A 4 -9.64 15.37 1.84
C LYS A 4 -10.37 14.84 0.61
N ASN A 5 -9.65 14.20 -0.32
CA ASN A 5 -10.19 13.59 -1.52
C ASN A 5 -9.36 12.37 -1.95
N TYR A 6 -9.92 11.55 -2.85
CA TYR A 6 -9.25 10.36 -3.36
C TYR A 6 -8.02 10.66 -4.22
N ASN A 7 -7.92 11.87 -4.79
CA ASN A 7 -6.75 12.27 -5.58
C ASN A 7 -5.52 12.43 -4.68
N GLU A 8 -5.66 13.15 -3.55
CA GLU A 8 -4.59 13.28 -2.55
C GLU A 8 -4.18 11.92 -1.97
N PHE A 9 -5.14 11.03 -1.75
CA PHE A 9 -4.89 9.66 -1.32
C PHE A 9 -4.09 8.88 -2.38
N GLY A 10 -4.51 8.91 -3.64
CA GLY A 10 -3.83 8.24 -4.74
C GLY A 10 -2.40 8.73 -4.91
N GLU A 11 -2.18 10.05 -4.94
CA GLU A 11 -0.83 10.63 -5.05
C GLU A 11 0.07 10.24 -3.88
N ALA A 12 -0.48 10.13 -2.67
CA ALA A 12 0.29 9.72 -1.50
C ALA A 12 0.64 8.23 -1.53
N VAL A 13 -0.31 7.38 -1.96
CA VAL A 13 -0.09 5.95 -2.18
C VAL A 13 1.01 5.75 -3.23
N GLU A 14 0.94 6.42 -4.37
CA GLU A 14 1.94 6.33 -5.43
C GLU A 14 3.34 6.76 -4.95
N LYS A 15 3.44 7.85 -4.19
CA LYS A 15 4.72 8.26 -3.59
C LYS A 15 5.30 7.21 -2.67
N LEU A 16 4.45 6.56 -1.88
CA LEU A 16 4.88 5.53 -0.94
C LEU A 16 5.34 4.25 -1.67
N LYS A 17 4.64 3.87 -2.75
CA LYS A 17 5.06 2.78 -3.64
C LYS A 17 6.44 3.09 -4.24
N LEU A 18 6.63 4.27 -4.80
CA LEU A 18 7.91 4.68 -5.37
C LEU A 18 9.05 4.69 -4.35
N GLU A 19 8.78 5.04 -3.09
CA GLU A 19 9.78 5.00 -2.01
C GLU A 19 10.23 3.56 -1.72
N TYR A 20 9.28 2.63 -1.63
CA TYR A 20 9.57 1.20 -1.50
C TYR A 20 10.33 0.66 -2.71
N GLU A 21 9.88 0.95 -3.93
CA GLU A 21 10.51 0.47 -5.17
C GLU A 21 11.94 0.99 -5.33
N LYS A 22 12.22 2.22 -4.88
CA LYS A 22 13.58 2.77 -4.86
C LYS A 22 14.49 2.08 -3.84
N HIS A 23 13.94 1.67 -2.69
CA HIS A 23 14.71 0.99 -1.65
C HIS A 23 15.07 -0.44 -2.06
N PHE A 24 14.08 -1.22 -2.54
CA PHE A 24 14.27 -2.63 -2.87
C PHE A 24 14.66 -2.88 -4.33
N GLY A 25 14.47 -1.92 -5.23
CA GLY A 25 14.73 -2.08 -6.67
C GLY A 25 13.73 -3.00 -7.39
N VAL A 26 12.66 -3.42 -6.72
CA VAL A 26 11.58 -4.25 -7.27
C VAL A 26 10.30 -3.44 -7.39
N LYS A 27 9.34 -3.93 -8.18
CA LYS A 27 8.02 -3.30 -8.26
C LYS A 27 7.23 -3.47 -6.97
N PHE A 28 6.44 -2.47 -6.63
CA PHE A 28 5.58 -2.55 -5.46
C PHE A 28 4.50 -3.62 -5.68
N PRO A 29 4.24 -4.49 -4.70
CA PRO A 29 3.17 -5.48 -4.79
C PRO A 29 1.81 -4.84 -5.12
N GLU A 30 1.23 -5.16 -6.28
CA GLU A 30 -0.10 -4.65 -6.65
C GLU A 30 -1.23 -5.38 -5.90
N GLN A 31 -0.96 -6.60 -5.43
CA GLN A 31 -1.94 -7.51 -4.80
C GLN A 31 -1.73 -7.62 -3.28
N ILE A 32 -1.65 -6.48 -2.58
CA ILE A 32 -1.69 -6.50 -1.11
C ILE A 32 -3.14 -6.37 -0.68
N ILE A 33 -3.73 -7.53 -0.35
CA ILE A 33 -5.03 -7.59 0.30
C ILE A 33 -4.84 -7.12 1.75
N GLY A 34 -5.63 -6.15 2.19
CA GLY A 34 -5.76 -5.86 3.62
C GLY A 34 -5.59 -4.40 4.02
N TRP A 35 -5.16 -3.50 3.15
CA TRP A 35 -5.12 -2.08 3.50
C TRP A 35 -6.45 -1.37 3.27
N TRP A 36 -7.16 -1.68 2.20
CA TRP A 36 -8.50 -1.14 1.97
C TRP A 36 -9.27 -1.99 0.96
N ASP A 37 -10.60 -1.92 1.00
CA ASP A 37 -11.45 -2.61 0.04
C ASP A 37 -11.55 -1.81 -1.27
N PRO A 38 -11.21 -2.38 -2.44
CA PRO A 38 -11.25 -1.67 -3.71
C PRO A 38 -12.66 -1.47 -4.27
N LEU A 39 -13.67 -2.19 -3.76
CA LEU A 39 -15.05 -2.14 -4.25
C LEU A 39 -15.90 -1.14 -3.46
N ASN A 40 -15.59 -0.94 -2.18
CA ASN A 40 -16.26 0.02 -1.30
C ASN A 40 -15.22 0.79 -0.48
N LEU A 41 -14.50 1.70 -1.13
CA LEU A 41 -13.54 2.58 -0.46
C LEU A 41 -14.21 3.89 -0.02
N THR A 42 -14.38 4.09 1.28
CA THR A 42 -14.68 5.41 1.82
C THR A 42 -13.40 6.23 2.05
N LEU A 43 -13.51 7.55 2.09
CA LEU A 43 -12.38 8.44 2.43
C LEU A 43 -11.82 8.18 3.83
N GLU A 44 -12.65 7.73 4.77
CA GLU A 44 -12.21 7.36 6.12
C GLU A 44 -11.36 6.09 6.08
N GLU A 45 -11.86 5.04 5.41
CA GLU A 45 -11.11 3.79 5.21
C GLU A 45 -9.84 3.99 4.39
N ALA A 46 -9.86 4.86 3.37
CA ALA A 46 -8.66 5.22 2.62
C ALA A 46 -7.58 5.83 3.54
N ASN A 47 -8.00 6.66 4.50
CA ASN A 47 -7.09 7.26 5.47
C ASN A 47 -6.53 6.24 6.48
N GLU A 48 -7.34 5.28 6.92
CA GLU A 48 -6.89 4.21 7.80
C GLU A 48 -5.99 3.21 7.07
N GLY A 49 -6.40 2.78 5.88
CA GLY A 49 -5.65 1.91 5.00
C GLY A 49 -4.31 2.49 4.59
N TYR A 50 -4.25 3.78 4.26
CA TYR A 50 -2.98 4.44 4.00
C TYR A 50 -2.05 4.43 5.22
N LYS A 51 -2.58 4.60 6.44
CA LYS A 51 -1.73 4.54 7.65
C LYS A 51 -1.15 3.14 7.84
N ALA A 52 -1.96 2.10 7.63
CA ALA A 52 -1.50 0.71 7.67
C ALA A 52 -0.42 0.47 6.61
N MET A 53 -0.70 0.81 5.35
CA MET A 53 0.27 0.74 4.24
C MET A 53 1.57 1.47 4.55
N LYS A 54 1.48 2.70 5.04
CA LYS A 54 2.65 3.48 5.43
C LYS A 54 3.44 2.78 6.53
N HIS A 55 2.77 2.24 7.54
CA HIS A 55 3.45 1.52 8.60
C HIS A 55 4.21 0.31 8.06
N ASP A 56 3.56 -0.54 7.26
CA ASP A 56 4.15 -1.75 6.70
C ASP A 56 5.33 -1.44 5.77
N VAL A 57 5.21 -0.45 4.88
CA VAL A 57 6.32 0.00 4.02
C VAL A 57 7.50 0.51 4.83
N TYR A 58 7.26 1.31 5.86
CA TYR A 58 8.34 1.81 6.70
C TYR A 58 9.00 0.69 7.51
N VAL A 59 8.23 -0.29 7.99
CA VAL A 59 8.76 -1.47 8.65
C VAL A 59 9.62 -2.27 7.67
N ALA A 60 9.10 -2.57 6.49
CA ALA A 60 9.81 -3.28 5.43
C ALA A 60 11.15 -2.61 5.09
N ILE A 61 11.14 -1.31 4.80
CA ILE A 61 12.37 -0.52 4.53
C ILE A 61 13.32 -0.57 5.73
N LYS A 62 12.82 -0.44 6.96
CA LYS A 62 13.64 -0.43 8.17
C LYS A 62 14.27 -1.79 8.47
N THR A 63 13.57 -2.88 8.19
CA THR A 63 14.04 -4.26 8.43
C THR A 63 14.70 -4.87 7.21
N ASP A 64 14.78 -4.13 6.10
CA ASP A 64 15.26 -4.62 4.81
C ASP A 64 14.53 -5.91 4.37
N THR A 65 13.25 -6.00 4.69
CA THR A 65 12.40 -7.17 4.41
C THR A 65 11.29 -6.76 3.45
N GLU A 66 11.25 -7.37 2.27
CA GLU A 66 10.21 -7.09 1.29
C GLU A 66 8.81 -7.45 1.83
N ILE A 67 7.80 -6.66 1.44
CA ILE A 67 6.41 -6.98 1.77
C ILE A 67 5.98 -8.18 0.92
N GLU A 68 5.60 -9.27 1.58
CA GLU A 68 5.12 -10.47 0.90
C GLU A 68 3.87 -10.15 0.06
N SER A 69 3.98 -10.38 -1.25
CA SER A 69 2.83 -10.37 -2.14
C SER A 69 2.08 -11.67 -1.99
N ILE A 70 0.75 -11.62 -2.02
CA ILE A 70 -0.02 -12.84 -2.14
C ILE A 70 0.22 -13.40 -3.54
N PRO A 71 0.69 -14.65 -3.68
CA PRO A 71 0.94 -15.21 -5.00
C PRO A 71 -0.37 -15.31 -5.81
N ASP A 72 -0.26 -15.08 -7.12
CA ASP A 72 -1.38 -15.01 -8.08
C ASP A 72 -2.31 -16.26 -8.01
N GLU A 73 -1.78 -17.40 -7.58
CA GLU A 73 -2.49 -18.65 -7.36
C GLU A 73 -3.53 -18.60 -6.21
N ILE A 74 -3.33 -17.74 -5.21
CA ILE A 74 -4.25 -17.59 -4.08
C ILE A 74 -5.36 -16.59 -4.39
N TRP A 75 -5.10 -15.57 -5.22
CA TRP A 75 -6.07 -14.53 -5.56
C TRP A 75 -7.15 -14.97 -6.56
N LYS A 76 -6.86 -15.96 -7.41
CA LYS A 76 -7.77 -16.44 -8.47
C LYS A 76 -8.76 -17.53 -8.02
N LYS A 77 -8.87 -17.85 -6.73
CA LYS A 77 -9.69 -18.95 -6.25
C LYS A 77 -11.08 -18.54 -5.78
#